data_AF-A0A8H5IKD3-F1
#
_entry.id   AF-A0A8H5IKD3-F1
#
_cell.length_a   1.000
_cell.length_b   1.000
_cell.length_c   1.000
_cell.angle_alpha   90.00
_cell.angle_beta   90.00
_cell.angle_gamma   90.00
#
_symmetry.space_group_name_H-M   'P 1'
#
loop_
_entity.id
_entity.type
_entity.pdbx_description
1 polymer ?
#
loop_
_entity_poly.entity_id
_entity_poly.type
_entity_poly.pdbx_seq_one_letter_code
_entity_poly.pdbx_strand_id
1 'polypeptide(L)'
;MPNASSTPSSLSAAAHDVFVTFLSMRHREIRQNGTMILCVPSDGEISVLPTFQCFETCLRKLYDKYQVDPTIARRLPMYFRTRDEILASITAVDSKWALKNHHALPLMHTSWSPEVIEASSEEVRMLARERNTNAVAGFALAALSQFFVDGLKAQDHRGPRLEDEDVRLKEEFMTDLTTAFKDEFLRSHYMDKVRFTIRC
;
A
#
# COMPACT_ATOMS: atom_id res chain seq x y z
N MET A 1 5.24 -26.82 0.65
CA MET A 1 5.75 -25.44 0.76
C MET A 1 5.24 -24.69 -0.47
N PRO A 2 4.26 -23.77 -0.36
CA PRO A 2 3.70 -23.11 -1.53
C PRO A 2 4.68 -22.06 -2.06
N ASN A 3 4.92 -22.07 -3.37
CA ASN A 3 5.86 -21.19 -4.06
C ASN A 3 5.42 -19.73 -4.01
N ALA A 4 6.34 -18.85 -3.59
CA ALA A 4 6.22 -17.40 -3.66
C ALA A 4 6.44 -16.86 -5.09
N SER A 5 5.77 -17.47 -6.08
CA SER A 5 5.67 -16.95 -7.44
C SER A 5 4.20 -16.72 -7.76
N SER A 6 3.56 -15.84 -6.99
CA SER A 6 2.20 -15.46 -7.30
C SER A 6 2.22 -14.54 -8.52
N THR A 7 2.05 -15.11 -9.71
CA THR A 7 1.71 -14.34 -10.93
C THR A 7 0.47 -13.50 -10.64
N PRO A 8 0.26 -12.36 -11.33
CA PRO A 8 -0.91 -11.49 -11.13
C PRO A 8 -2.25 -12.25 -11.06
N SER A 9 -2.38 -13.32 -11.83
CA SER A 9 -3.53 -14.23 -11.84
C SER A 9 -3.82 -14.94 -10.50
N SER A 10 -2.79 -15.27 -9.72
CA SER A 10 -2.96 -15.99 -8.45
C SER A 10 -3.33 -15.08 -7.27
N LEU A 11 -2.80 -13.84 -7.25
CA LEU A 11 -3.24 -12.83 -6.28
C LEU A 11 -4.66 -12.37 -6.58
N SER A 12 -5.00 -12.20 -7.86
CA SER A 12 -6.36 -11.92 -8.32
C SER A 12 -7.36 -12.99 -7.83
N ALA A 13 -7.04 -14.27 -8.05
CA ALA A 13 -7.87 -15.39 -7.60
C ALA A 13 -8.04 -15.41 -6.07
N ALA A 14 -6.94 -15.27 -5.32
CA ALA A 14 -7.00 -15.24 -3.85
C ALA A 14 -7.84 -14.05 -3.34
N ALA A 15 -7.68 -12.87 -3.95
CA ALA A 15 -8.45 -11.68 -3.60
C ALA A 15 -9.95 -11.83 -3.92
N HIS A 16 -10.27 -12.51 -5.03
CA HIS A 16 -11.65 -12.87 -5.38
C HIS A 16 -12.27 -13.78 -4.31
N ASP A 17 -11.61 -14.88 -3.96
CA ASP A 17 -12.11 -15.86 -2.98
C ASP A 17 -12.33 -15.22 -1.61
N VAL A 18 -11.37 -14.39 -1.15
CA VAL A 18 -11.50 -13.63 0.10
C VAL A 18 -12.70 -12.71 0.05
N PHE A 19 -12.93 -12.02 -1.07
CA PHE A 19 -14.01 -11.06 -1.17
C PHE A 19 -15.39 -11.73 -1.27
N VAL A 20 -15.51 -12.81 -2.04
CA VAL A 20 -16.72 -13.65 -2.09
C VAL A 20 -17.07 -14.21 -0.72
N THR A 21 -16.05 -14.67 0.01
CA THR A 21 -16.20 -15.16 1.39
C THR A 21 -16.69 -14.05 2.31
N PHE A 22 -16.05 -12.88 2.27
CA PHE A 22 -16.46 -11.71 3.03
C PHE A 22 -17.92 -11.34 2.78
N LEU A 23 -18.32 -11.18 1.50
CA LEU A 23 -19.70 -10.84 1.13
C LEU A 23 -20.69 -11.91 1.61
N SER A 24 -20.34 -13.18 1.46
CA SER A 24 -21.17 -14.30 1.91
C SER A 24 -21.39 -14.31 3.42
N MET A 25 -20.36 -13.98 4.20
CA MET A 25 -20.46 -13.88 5.66
C MET A 25 -21.29 -12.66 6.08
N ARG A 26 -21.04 -11.50 5.48
CA ARG A 26 -21.79 -10.26 5.78
C ARG A 26 -23.29 -10.41 5.55
N HIS A 27 -23.71 -11.18 4.55
CA HIS A 27 -25.13 -11.42 4.26
C HIS A 27 -25.85 -12.13 5.41
N ARG A 28 -25.15 -12.99 6.16
CA ARG A 28 -25.73 -13.70 7.31
C ARG A 28 -25.93 -12.81 8.53
N GLU A 29 -25.21 -11.69 8.59
CA GLU A 29 -25.19 -10.78 9.74
C GLU A 29 -26.07 -9.56 9.54
N ILE A 30 -26.22 -9.12 8.29
CA ILE A 30 -27.01 -7.96 7.93
C ILE A 30 -28.47 -8.40 7.80
N ARG A 31 -29.36 -7.64 8.46
CA ARG A 31 -30.81 -7.89 8.43
C ARG A 31 -31.33 -7.84 6.99
N GLN A 32 -32.46 -8.52 6.75
CA GLN A 32 -33.16 -8.43 5.48
C GLN A 32 -33.40 -6.96 5.09
N ASN A 33 -33.13 -6.62 3.83
CA ASN A 33 -33.14 -5.26 3.27
C ASN A 33 -32.11 -4.29 3.87
N GLY A 34 -31.15 -4.77 4.65
CA GLY A 34 -30.02 -3.98 5.11
C GLY A 34 -29.07 -3.63 3.98
N THR A 35 -28.44 -2.46 4.09
CA THR A 35 -27.49 -1.94 3.11
C THR A 35 -26.08 -2.00 3.68
N MET A 36 -25.13 -2.41 2.84
CA MET A 36 -23.70 -2.34 3.13
C MET A 36 -23.05 -1.37 2.15
N ILE A 37 -22.22 -0.47 2.67
CA ILE A 37 -21.37 0.41 1.87
C ILE A 37 -19.95 -0.13 1.99
N LEU A 38 -19.33 -0.43 0.85
CA LEU A 38 -17.95 -0.88 0.78
C LEU A 38 -17.15 0.17 0.04
N CYS A 39 -16.03 0.58 0.60
CA CYS A 39 -15.08 1.46 -0.06
C CYS A 39 -13.75 0.74 -0.16
N VAL A 40 -13.37 0.37 -1.38
CA VAL A 40 -12.21 -0.47 -1.66
C VAL A 40 -11.18 0.34 -2.44
N PRO A 41 -9.92 0.42 -1.96
CA PRO A 41 -8.82 0.88 -2.79
C PRO A 41 -8.68 -0.03 -4.00
N SER A 42 -8.82 0.54 -5.18
CA SER A 42 -8.90 -0.19 -6.44
C SER A 42 -7.81 0.29 -7.40
N ASP A 43 -7.45 -0.60 -8.31
CA ASP A 43 -6.63 -0.23 -9.46
C ASP A 43 -7.47 0.69 -10.36
N GLY A 44 -6.84 1.78 -10.76
CA GLY A 44 -7.47 2.87 -11.50
C GLY A 44 -6.49 3.45 -12.50
N GLU A 45 -6.74 4.68 -12.94
CA GLU A 45 -5.81 5.40 -13.83
C GLU A 45 -4.43 5.64 -13.16
N ILE A 46 -4.30 5.33 -11.88
CA ILE A 46 -3.16 5.67 -11.06
C ILE A 46 -2.65 4.47 -10.26
N SER A 47 -1.33 4.32 -10.24
CA SER A 47 -0.64 3.20 -9.65
C SER A 47 0.10 3.60 -8.38
N VAL A 48 0.07 2.69 -7.42
CA VAL A 48 0.89 2.67 -6.19
C VAL A 48 2.27 2.09 -6.43
N LEU A 49 2.52 1.61 -7.65
CA LEU A 49 3.78 1.02 -8.07
C LEU A 49 5.01 1.88 -7.76
N PRO A 50 5.00 3.23 -7.93
CA PRO A 50 6.11 4.09 -7.54
C PRO A 50 6.52 3.92 -6.07
N THR A 51 5.53 3.80 -5.18
CA THR A 51 5.74 3.57 -3.75
C THR A 51 6.42 2.22 -3.50
N PHE A 52 5.95 1.16 -4.16
CA PHE A 52 6.56 -0.17 -4.01
C PHE A 52 7.98 -0.25 -4.58
N GLN A 53 8.24 0.40 -5.73
CA GLN A 53 9.56 0.48 -6.34
C GLN A 53 10.55 1.25 -5.46
N CYS A 54 10.10 2.33 -4.82
CA CYS A 54 10.88 3.05 -3.81
C CYS A 54 11.23 2.13 -2.64
N PHE A 55 10.26 1.42 -2.06
CA PHE A 55 10.54 0.49 -0.95
C PHE A 55 11.53 -0.59 -1.35
N GLU A 56 11.37 -1.22 -2.52
CA GLU A 56 12.29 -2.25 -2.98
C GLU A 56 13.72 -1.70 -3.11
N THR A 57 13.87 -0.48 -3.63
CA THR A 57 15.17 0.19 -3.76
C THR A 57 15.76 0.54 -2.40
N CYS A 58 14.95 1.07 -1.48
CA CYS A 58 15.42 1.46 -0.15
C CYS A 58 15.82 0.25 0.70
N LEU A 59 15.02 -0.80 0.70
CA LEU A 59 15.34 -2.03 1.44
C LEU A 59 16.61 -2.70 0.91
N ARG A 60 16.86 -2.66 -0.40
CA ARG A 60 18.14 -3.10 -0.98
C ARG A 60 19.33 -2.28 -0.47
N LYS A 61 19.20 -0.95 -0.39
CA LYS A 61 20.24 -0.06 0.16
C LYS A 61 20.50 -0.31 1.64
N LEU A 62 19.47 -0.66 2.40
CA LEU A 62 19.52 -0.88 3.84
C LEU A 62 19.85 -2.32 4.24
N TYR A 63 20.02 -3.22 3.27
CA TYR A 63 20.26 -4.64 3.48
C TYR A 63 21.47 -4.90 4.39
N ASP A 64 22.64 -4.34 4.06
CA ASP A 64 23.88 -4.65 4.78
C ASP A 64 23.82 -4.19 6.24
N LYS A 65 23.21 -3.02 6.49
CA LYS A 65 23.09 -2.41 7.82
C LYS A 65 22.12 -3.18 8.73
N TYR A 66 20.96 -3.58 8.19
CA TYR A 66 19.86 -4.12 9.01
C TYR A 66 19.57 -5.59 8.79
N GLN A 67 20.18 -6.23 7.78
CA GLN A 67 19.91 -7.61 7.37
C GLN A 67 18.42 -7.87 7.07
N VAL A 68 17.70 -6.81 6.64
CA VAL A 68 16.28 -6.85 6.26
C VAL A 68 16.09 -7.61 4.96
N ASP A 69 15.04 -8.42 4.81
CA ASP A 69 14.76 -9.06 3.52
C ASP A 69 14.31 -8.01 2.46
N PRO A 70 15.08 -7.77 1.39
CA PRO A 70 14.73 -6.76 0.39
C PRO A 70 13.52 -7.15 -0.46
N THR A 71 13.14 -8.44 -0.46
CA THR A 71 12.00 -8.94 -1.23
C THR A 71 10.66 -8.71 -0.55
N ILE A 72 10.65 -8.24 0.71
CA ILE A 72 9.41 -8.08 1.47
C ILE A 72 8.43 -7.10 0.82
N ALA A 73 8.93 -6.06 0.14
CA ALA A 73 8.10 -5.12 -0.60
C ALA A 73 7.23 -5.80 -1.69
N ARG A 74 7.72 -6.91 -2.28
CA ARG A 74 6.98 -7.70 -3.28
C ARG A 74 5.96 -8.66 -2.66
N ARG A 75 6.05 -8.90 -1.36
CA ARG A 75 5.22 -9.85 -0.60
C ARG A 75 4.23 -9.17 0.33
N LEU A 76 4.13 -7.83 0.25
CA LEU A 76 3.15 -7.07 1.02
C LEU A 76 1.74 -7.57 0.64
N PRO A 77 0.85 -7.80 1.63
CA PRO A 77 -0.48 -8.36 1.39
C PRO A 77 -1.46 -7.28 0.90
N MET A 78 -1.06 -6.50 -0.11
CA MET A 78 -1.87 -5.47 -0.73
C MET A 78 -2.10 -5.82 -2.20
N TYR A 79 -3.37 -5.89 -2.59
CA TYR A 79 -3.78 -6.10 -3.96
C TYR A 79 -4.87 -5.11 -4.34
N PHE A 80 -4.52 -4.17 -5.22
CA PHE A 80 -5.44 -3.19 -5.76
C PHE A 80 -6.20 -3.85 -6.91
N ARG A 81 -7.49 -4.07 -6.70
CA ARG A 81 -8.36 -4.77 -7.66
C ARG A 81 -8.88 -3.82 -8.71
N THR A 82 -8.93 -4.25 -9.95
CA THR A 82 -9.65 -3.55 -11.02
C THR A 82 -11.15 -3.52 -10.74
N ARG A 83 -11.86 -2.65 -11.46
CA ARG A 83 -13.33 -2.60 -11.40
C ARG A 83 -13.96 -3.96 -11.74
N ASP A 84 -13.45 -4.61 -12.78
CA ASP A 84 -14.05 -5.84 -13.29
C ASP A 84 -13.85 -7.00 -12.31
N GLU A 85 -12.71 -7.08 -11.62
CA GLU A 85 -12.48 -8.05 -10.55
C GLU A 85 -13.42 -7.84 -9.35
N ILE A 86 -13.68 -6.58 -8.99
CA ILE A 86 -14.64 -6.24 -7.92
C ILE A 86 -16.04 -6.68 -8.32
N LEU A 87 -16.48 -6.34 -9.54
CA LEU A 87 -17.81 -6.69 -10.04
C LEU A 87 -17.98 -8.21 -10.19
N ALA A 88 -16.98 -8.91 -10.72
CA ALA A 88 -17.00 -10.37 -10.82
C ALA A 88 -17.22 -11.05 -9.45
N SER A 89 -16.59 -10.52 -8.40
CA SER A 89 -16.76 -11.01 -7.03
C SER A 89 -18.15 -10.74 -6.47
N ILE A 90 -18.77 -9.60 -6.82
CA ILE A 90 -20.15 -9.28 -6.41
C ILE A 90 -21.14 -10.17 -7.17
N THR A 91 -20.94 -10.36 -8.47
CA THR A 91 -21.78 -11.24 -9.30
C THR A 91 -21.76 -12.68 -8.82
N ALA A 92 -20.62 -13.17 -8.31
CA ALA A 92 -20.52 -14.52 -7.73
C ALA A 92 -21.42 -14.74 -6.50
N VAL A 93 -21.99 -13.68 -5.92
CA VAL A 93 -22.94 -13.71 -4.80
C VAL A 93 -24.23 -12.93 -5.09
N ASP A 94 -24.63 -12.86 -6.37
CA ASP A 94 -25.81 -12.13 -6.85
C ASP A 94 -27.12 -12.53 -6.17
N SER A 95 -27.25 -13.80 -5.77
CA SER A 95 -28.37 -14.32 -4.99
C SER A 95 -28.46 -13.75 -3.57
N LYS A 96 -27.40 -13.12 -3.06
CA LYS A 96 -27.30 -12.56 -1.70
C LYS A 96 -27.27 -11.04 -1.69
N TRP A 97 -26.64 -10.43 -2.70
CA TRP A 97 -26.43 -8.98 -2.75
C TRP A 97 -26.89 -8.41 -4.08
N ALA A 98 -27.66 -7.32 -4.01
CA ALA A 98 -27.96 -6.50 -5.17
C ALA A 98 -27.11 -5.23 -5.15
N LEU A 99 -26.31 -5.01 -6.19
CA LEU A 99 -25.56 -3.77 -6.36
C LEU A 99 -26.54 -2.62 -6.63
N LYS A 100 -26.50 -1.58 -5.78
CA LYS A 100 -27.37 -0.40 -5.92
C LYS A 100 -26.69 0.74 -6.65
N ASN A 101 -25.52 1.13 -6.16
CA ASN A 101 -24.73 2.23 -6.71
C ASN A 101 -23.27 1.79 -6.82
N HIS A 102 -22.55 2.43 -7.73
CA HIS A 102 -21.10 2.31 -7.84
C HIS A 102 -20.52 3.68 -8.24
N HIS A 103 -19.56 4.15 -7.47
CA HIS A 103 -18.86 5.41 -7.63
C HIS A 103 -17.34 5.15 -7.60
N ALA A 104 -16.62 5.81 -8.51
CA ALA A 104 -15.17 5.80 -8.51
C ALA A 104 -14.68 7.21 -8.21
N LEU A 105 -13.89 7.37 -7.15
CA LEU A 105 -13.33 8.65 -6.76
C LEU A 105 -11.80 8.57 -6.81
N PRO A 106 -11.14 9.34 -7.71
CA PRO A 106 -9.70 9.48 -7.66
C PRO A 106 -9.32 10.33 -6.44
N LEU A 107 -8.59 9.75 -5.49
CA LEU A 107 -8.06 10.49 -4.35
C LEU A 107 -6.63 10.94 -4.64
N MET A 108 -6.45 12.25 -4.73
CA MET A 108 -5.15 12.90 -4.72
C MET A 108 -4.84 13.42 -3.33
N HIS A 109 -3.56 13.35 -2.93
CA HIS A 109 -3.13 14.17 -1.82
C HIS A 109 -3.26 15.65 -2.18
N THR A 110 -3.85 16.46 -1.30
CA THR A 110 -4.16 17.88 -1.57
C THR A 110 -2.93 18.74 -1.84
N SER A 111 -1.76 18.31 -1.38
CA SER A 111 -0.47 18.96 -1.70
C SER A 111 -0.04 18.78 -3.16
N TRP A 112 -0.69 17.89 -3.90
CA TRP A 112 -0.42 17.60 -5.30
C TRP A 112 -1.62 18.03 -6.14
N SER A 113 -1.68 19.33 -6.48
CA SER A 113 -2.54 19.86 -7.54
C SER A 113 -1.65 20.27 -8.72
N PRO A 114 -1.87 19.70 -9.92
CA PRO A 114 -1.17 20.11 -11.14
C PRO A 114 -1.34 21.60 -11.40
N GLU A 115 -2.54 22.16 -11.16
CA GLU A 115 -2.81 23.58 -11.36
C GLU A 115 -1.94 24.46 -10.44
N VAL A 116 -1.71 24.02 -9.21
CA VAL A 116 -0.86 24.75 -8.24
C VAL A 116 0.63 24.61 -8.56
N ILE A 117 1.08 23.45 -9.03
CA ILE A 117 2.50 23.19 -9.33
C ILE A 117 2.91 23.87 -10.64
N GLU A 118 2.10 23.76 -11.69
CA GLU A 118 2.47 24.25 -13.03
C GLU A 118 2.46 25.79 -13.10
N ALA A 119 1.59 26.46 -12.34
CA ALA A 119 1.47 27.93 -12.31
C ALA A 119 2.47 28.65 -11.38
N SER A 120 3.29 27.90 -10.62
CA SER A 120 4.14 28.47 -9.54
C SER A 120 5.63 28.54 -9.88
N SER A 121 6.41 29.31 -9.09
CA SER A 121 7.87 29.35 -9.16
C SER A 121 8.50 27.99 -8.80
N GLU A 122 9.75 27.75 -9.21
CA GLU A 122 10.43 26.47 -8.94
C GLU A 122 10.57 26.17 -7.44
N GLU A 123 10.81 27.19 -6.61
CA GLU A 123 10.87 27.04 -5.15
C GLU A 123 9.55 26.53 -4.57
N VAL A 124 8.42 27.08 -5.04
CA VAL A 124 7.08 26.65 -4.61
C VAL A 124 6.79 25.23 -5.10
N ARG A 125 7.24 24.87 -6.31
CA ARG A 125 7.12 23.50 -6.84
C ARG A 125 7.91 22.50 -6.00
N MET A 126 9.13 22.82 -5.61
CA MET A 126 9.97 21.96 -4.77
C MET A 126 9.33 21.73 -3.39
N LEU A 127 8.82 22.78 -2.75
CA LEU A 127 8.10 22.65 -1.47
C LEU A 127 6.81 21.82 -1.61
N ALA A 128 6.07 21.97 -2.72
CA ALA A 128 4.88 21.16 -2.97
C ALA A 128 5.22 19.68 -3.18
N ARG A 129 6.30 19.38 -3.92
CA ARG A 129 6.81 18.02 -4.12
C ARG A 129 7.26 17.38 -2.82
N GLU A 130 7.96 18.11 -1.97
CA GLU A 130 8.39 17.64 -0.65
C GLU A 130 7.19 17.32 0.25
N ARG A 131 6.19 18.20 0.30
CA ARG A 131 4.94 17.96 1.04
C ARG A 131 4.21 16.72 0.54
N ASN A 132 4.09 16.54 -0.78
CA ASN A 132 3.49 15.34 -1.36
C ASN A 132 4.28 14.09 -0.97
N THR A 133 5.60 14.13 -1.08
CA THR A 133 6.48 13.01 -0.71
C THR A 133 6.32 12.65 0.76
N ASN A 134 6.31 13.64 1.65
CA ASN A 134 6.10 13.44 3.08
C ASN A 134 4.75 12.79 3.36
N ALA A 135 3.69 13.19 2.66
CA ALA A 135 2.37 12.59 2.81
C ALA A 135 2.30 11.15 2.30
N VAL A 136 2.86 10.88 1.12
CA VAL A 136 2.94 9.51 0.56
C VAL A 136 3.75 8.60 1.48
N ALA A 137 4.91 9.06 1.95
CA ALA A 137 5.74 8.32 2.90
C ALA A 137 4.98 8.04 4.20
N GLY A 138 4.34 9.07 4.78
CA GLY A 138 3.57 8.93 6.01
C GLY A 138 2.44 7.92 5.89
N PHE A 139 1.64 8.00 4.81
CA PHE A 139 0.58 7.04 4.54
C PHE A 139 1.11 5.61 4.36
N ALA A 140 2.11 5.44 3.48
CA ALA A 140 2.61 4.13 3.13
C ALA A 140 3.29 3.44 4.32
N LEU A 141 4.11 4.17 5.08
CA LEU A 141 4.79 3.64 6.27
C LEU A 141 3.81 3.37 7.41
N ALA A 142 2.78 4.19 7.60
CA ALA A 142 1.74 3.89 8.59
C ALA A 142 1.00 2.58 8.27
N ALA A 143 0.79 2.27 7.00
CA ALA A 143 0.11 1.04 6.57
C ALA A 143 1.04 -0.19 6.58
N LEU A 144 2.36 -0.01 6.37
CA LEU A 144 3.27 -1.11 6.03
C LEU A 144 4.44 -1.31 6.99
N SER A 145 4.67 -0.41 7.94
CA SER A 145 5.83 -0.45 8.85
C SER A 145 6.01 -1.80 9.52
N GLN A 146 4.92 -2.39 10.01
CA GLN A 146 4.99 -3.68 10.71
C GLN A 146 5.55 -4.78 9.82
N PHE A 147 5.17 -4.83 8.54
CA PHE A 147 5.72 -5.82 7.61
C PHE A 147 7.23 -5.64 7.46
N PHE A 148 7.71 -4.41 7.30
CA PHE A 148 9.14 -4.15 7.18
C PHE A 148 9.91 -4.52 8.46
N VAL A 149 9.33 -4.23 9.63
CA VAL A 149 9.89 -4.60 10.94
C VAL A 149 9.95 -6.12 11.09
N ASP A 150 8.90 -6.84 10.71
CA ASP A 150 8.85 -8.31 10.74
C ASP A 150 9.84 -8.94 9.73
N GLY A 151 10.22 -8.19 8.70
CA GLY A 151 11.25 -8.56 7.73
C GLY A 151 12.69 -8.41 8.24
N LEU A 152 12.89 -7.79 9.41
CA LEU A 152 14.20 -7.77 10.06
C LEU A 152 14.54 -9.18 10.53
N LYS A 153 15.65 -9.73 10.05
CA LYS A 153 16.17 -10.96 10.64
C LYS A 153 16.58 -10.70 12.07
N ALA A 154 16.32 -11.66 12.95
CA ALA A 154 17.00 -11.73 14.23
C ALA A 154 18.51 -11.76 13.91
N GLN A 155 19.22 -10.66 14.18
CA GLN A 155 20.66 -10.66 14.01
C GLN A 155 21.20 -11.64 15.04
N ASP A 156 21.98 -12.64 14.61
CA ASP A 156 22.61 -13.66 15.46
C ASP A 156 23.54 -13.02 16.50
N HIS A 157 22.96 -12.43 17.53
CA HIS A 157 23.66 -11.98 18.71
C HIS A 157 23.67 -13.18 19.65
N ARG A 158 24.85 -13.69 19.95
CA ARG A 158 25.06 -14.70 20.99
C ARG A 158 24.76 -14.08 22.35
N GLY A 159 23.50 -13.99 22.74
CA GLY A 159 23.06 -13.53 24.05
C GLY A 159 21.60 -13.03 24.06
N PRO A 160 20.93 -13.02 25.22
CA PRO A 160 19.62 -12.40 25.34
C PRO A 160 19.75 -10.91 25.04
N ARG A 161 19.09 -10.43 23.99
CA ARG A 161 18.94 -9.00 23.75
C ARG A 161 18.06 -8.42 24.85
N LEU A 162 18.50 -7.30 25.40
CA LEU A 162 17.63 -6.47 26.25
C LEU A 162 16.52 -5.91 25.34
N GLU A 163 15.27 -5.97 25.77
CA GLU A 163 14.11 -5.52 24.99
C GLU A 163 14.30 -4.09 24.44
N ASP A 164 14.99 -3.24 25.20
CA ASP A 164 15.34 -1.86 24.83
C ASP A 164 16.26 -1.76 23.60
N GLU A 165 17.17 -2.72 23.37
CA GLU A 165 18.04 -2.73 22.20
C GLU A 165 17.28 -3.10 20.92
N ASP A 166 16.32 -4.03 21.03
CA ASP A 166 15.46 -4.41 19.90
C ASP A 166 14.49 -3.28 19.53
N VAL A 167 13.96 -2.55 20.51
CA VAL A 167 13.12 -1.37 20.25
C VAL A 167 13.94 -0.30 19.52
N ARG A 168 15.14 0.03 20.01
CA ARG A 168 16.02 1.03 19.38
C ARG A 168 16.41 0.65 17.95
N LEU A 169 16.71 -0.62 17.68
CA LEU A 169 17.04 -1.09 16.33
C LEU A 169 15.87 -0.89 15.36
N LYS A 170 14.64 -1.19 15.79
CA LYS A 170 13.43 -1.00 14.98
C LYS A 170 13.18 0.48 14.71
N GLU A 171 13.32 1.34 15.71
CA GLU A 171 13.17 2.80 15.55
C GLU A 171 14.21 3.39 14.59
N GLU A 172 15.47 2.98 14.73
CA GLU A 172 16.55 3.41 13.84
C GLU A 172 16.30 2.94 12.40
N PHE A 173 15.94 1.66 12.22
CA PHE A 173 15.58 1.11 10.91
C PHE A 173 14.44 1.89 10.26
N MET A 174 13.38 2.19 11.01
CA MET A 174 12.23 2.92 10.47
C MET A 174 12.58 4.37 10.10
N THR A 175 13.46 5.01 10.86
CA THR A 175 13.95 6.36 10.54
C THR A 175 14.78 6.36 9.26
N ASP A 176 15.70 5.40 9.11
CA ASP A 176 16.54 5.25 7.93
C ASP A 176 15.71 4.88 6.70
N LEU A 177 14.74 3.96 6.84
CA LEU A 177 13.83 3.58 5.76
C LEU A 177 12.97 4.77 5.32
N THR A 178 12.48 5.56 6.26
CA THR A 178 11.68 6.77 5.97
C THR A 178 12.49 7.79 5.19
N THR A 179 13.72 8.06 5.64
CA THR A 179 14.63 9.01 4.98
C THR A 179 14.98 8.53 3.58
N ALA A 180 15.43 7.27 3.45
CA ALA A 180 15.77 6.67 2.17
C ALA A 180 14.59 6.67 1.19
N PHE A 181 13.38 6.40 1.68
CA PHE A 181 12.17 6.44 0.86
C PHE A 181 11.90 7.83 0.32
N LYS A 182 11.94 8.87 1.17
CA LYS A 182 11.67 10.25 0.75
C LYS A 182 12.67 10.70 -0.30
N ASP A 183 13.95 10.41 -0.09
CA ASP A 183 15.02 10.75 -1.02
C ASP A 183 14.84 10.02 -2.36
N GLU A 184 14.53 8.72 -2.33
CA GLU A 184 14.33 7.93 -3.54
C GLU A 184 13.09 8.38 -4.32
N PHE A 185 11.99 8.68 -3.61
CA PHE A 185 10.76 9.14 -4.23
C PHE A 185 10.92 10.51 -4.88
N LEU A 186 11.58 11.46 -4.21
CA LEU A 186 11.92 12.77 -4.78
C LEU A 186 12.93 12.70 -5.94
N ARG A 187 13.75 11.65 -6.00
CA ARG A 187 14.74 11.49 -7.08
C ARG A 187 14.15 10.83 -8.31
N SER A 188 13.41 9.74 -8.12
CA SER A 188 13.01 8.82 -9.19
C SER A 188 11.54 8.95 -9.59
N HIS A 189 10.70 9.51 -8.70
CA HIS A 189 9.24 9.52 -8.84
C HIS A 189 8.63 10.90 -8.57
N TYR A 190 9.43 11.97 -8.68
CA TYR A 190 8.99 13.34 -8.33
C TYR A 190 7.89 13.92 -9.22
N MET A 191 7.70 13.35 -10.41
CA MET A 191 6.60 13.66 -11.34
C MET A 191 5.48 12.63 -11.28
N ASP A 192 5.67 11.52 -10.56
CA ASP A 192 4.68 10.46 -10.49
C ASP A 192 3.51 10.90 -9.62
N LYS A 193 2.32 10.63 -10.14
CA LYS A 193 1.07 10.86 -9.42
C LYS A 193 0.85 9.62 -8.58
N VAL A 194 1.11 9.66 -7.28
CA VAL A 194 0.63 8.61 -6.37
C VAL A 194 -0.78 8.98 -5.95
N ARG A 195 -1.74 8.18 -6.40
CA ARG A 195 -3.15 8.35 -6.11
C ARG A 195 -3.77 6.96 -5.97
N PHE A 196 -4.93 6.92 -5.32
CA PHE A 196 -5.69 5.70 -5.16
C PHE A 196 -7.12 5.97 -5.61
N THR A 197 -7.73 5.04 -6.34
CA THR A 197 -9.16 5.13 -6.62
C THR A 197 -9.91 4.39 -5.53
N ILE A 198 -10.73 5.11 -4.77
CA ILE A 198 -11.71 4.45 -3.91
C ILE A 198 -12.94 4.16 -4.73
N ARG A 199 -13.35 2.90 -4.76
CA ARG A 199 -14.65 2.48 -5.29
C ARG A 199 -15.59 2.18 -4.15
N CYS A 200 -16.68 2.94 -4.13
CA CYS A 200 -17.93 2.61 -3.46
C CYS A 200 -19.01 2.55 -4.57
#